data_AF-A0A1A0KAD4-F1
#
_entry.id   AF-A0A1A0KAD4-F1
#
_cell.length_a   1.000
_cell.length_b   1.000
_cell.length_c   1.000
_cell.angle_alpha   90.00
_cell.angle_beta   90.00
_cell.angle_gamma   90.00
#
_symmetry.space_group_name_H-M   'P 1'
#
loop_
_entity.id
_entity.type
_entity.pdbx_description
1 polymer ?
#
loop_
_entity_poly.entity_id
_entity_poly.type
_entity_poly.pdbx_seq_one_letter_code
_entity_poly.pdbx_strand_id
1 'polypeptide(L)'
;HWPEDLDYKGKKVVVIGSGATAVTLLPAMANETEHITMLQRTPTYILPLPKHDPFANVARRILGDERGYAVARWKNILQQRVLYEAAQRFPKTSRKVIRKVNQVLLPDGYDVDTHFNPPYNPWDQRLCAVPDADLFKTIRSGKASVVTDRIKSFTEKGLLLESGTELEADIVVTATGLNVRLFGGMELSLDGEPVVLRDHVIYRGMMLSGVPNLALAVGYTNSSWTLKIGLIGEYWCRLMAYMDARGYREVAPVVDPNMETRPALDFGAGYIKRVEDQLPRQGAEEPWKMSMSFYKDRKALGADVADFENLRFKRAASPAGVGSSEGSERVESAVG
;
A
#
# COMPACT_ATOMS: atom_id res chain seq x y z
N HIS A 1 7.32 -12.76 -13.24
CA HIS A 1 7.77 -13.16 -14.59
C HIS A 1 9.14 -12.55 -14.90
N TRP A 2 10.16 -12.86 -14.10
CA TRP A 2 11.55 -12.50 -14.38
C TRP A 2 12.27 -13.79 -14.83
N PRO A 3 12.97 -13.84 -15.97
CA PRO A 3 13.68 -15.04 -16.39
C PRO A 3 14.85 -15.32 -15.45
N GLU A 4 14.95 -16.54 -14.92
CA GLU A 4 15.98 -16.91 -13.94
C GLU A 4 17.39 -16.96 -14.55
N ASP A 5 17.48 -17.21 -15.86
CA ASP A 5 18.68 -17.42 -16.64
C ASP A 5 19.06 -16.22 -17.53
N LEU A 6 18.47 -15.04 -17.29
CA LEU A 6 18.76 -13.84 -18.07
C LEU A 6 20.20 -13.35 -17.80
N ASP A 7 21.09 -13.51 -18.77
CA ASP A 7 22.43 -12.94 -18.75
C ASP A 7 22.44 -11.47 -19.24
N TYR A 8 22.67 -10.54 -18.31
CA TYR A 8 22.81 -9.11 -18.56
C TYR A 8 24.25 -8.60 -18.45
N LYS A 9 25.24 -9.50 -18.32
CA LYS A 9 26.63 -9.13 -18.12
C LYS A 9 27.21 -8.44 -19.35
N GLY A 10 27.81 -7.27 -19.15
CA GLY A 10 28.41 -6.46 -20.22
C GLY A 10 27.41 -5.95 -21.26
N LYS A 11 26.11 -5.94 -20.94
CA LYS A 11 25.05 -5.45 -21.84
C LYS A 11 24.57 -4.05 -21.46
N LYS A 12 24.05 -3.31 -22.42
CA LYS A 12 23.29 -2.07 -22.22
C LYS A 12 21.85 -2.41 -21.89
N VAL A 13 21.39 -1.97 -20.72
CA VAL A 13 20.04 -2.29 -20.22
C VAL A 13 19.23 -1.01 -20.06
N VAL A 14 18.02 -0.99 -20.61
CA VAL A 14 17.06 0.10 -20.39
C VAL A 14 15.90 -0.41 -19.54
N VAL A 15 15.71 0.18 -18.36
CA VAL A 15 14.59 -0.11 -17.45
C VAL A 15 13.52 0.95 -17.63
N ILE A 16 12.36 0.57 -18.16
CA ILE A 16 11.22 1.46 -18.36
C ILE A 16 10.39 1.52 -17.06
N GLY A 17 10.39 2.68 -16.42
CA GLY A 17 9.60 2.96 -15.22
C GLY A 17 10.36 3.83 -14.21
N SER A 18 9.63 4.41 -13.27
CA SER A 18 10.17 5.20 -12.15
C SER A 18 9.68 4.72 -10.78
N GLY A 19 9.02 3.56 -10.74
CA GLY A 19 8.52 2.97 -9.49
C GLY A 19 9.62 2.26 -8.69
N ALA A 20 9.24 1.72 -7.53
CA ALA A 20 10.16 1.01 -6.63
C ALA A 20 10.94 -0.12 -7.34
N THR A 21 10.30 -0.86 -8.25
CA THR A 21 10.95 -1.91 -9.04
C THR A 21 12.11 -1.35 -9.87
N ALA A 22 11.91 -0.27 -10.63
CA ALA A 22 12.96 0.34 -11.44
C ALA A 22 14.11 0.87 -10.58
N VAL A 23 13.77 1.60 -9.51
CA VAL A 23 14.72 2.17 -8.55
C VAL A 23 15.57 1.08 -7.86
N THR A 24 15.02 -0.11 -7.66
CA THR A 24 15.73 -1.25 -7.04
C THR A 24 16.61 -2.00 -8.05
N LEU A 25 16.14 -2.17 -9.29
CA LEU A 25 16.88 -2.88 -10.33
C LEU A 25 18.17 -2.18 -10.71
N LEU A 26 18.17 -0.84 -10.79
CA LEU A 26 19.34 -0.05 -11.18
C LEU A 26 20.60 -0.40 -10.36
N PRO A 27 20.64 -0.17 -9.02
CA PRO A 27 21.82 -0.48 -8.24
C PRO A 27 22.11 -1.99 -8.15
N ALA A 28 21.10 -2.86 -8.26
CA ALA A 28 21.27 -4.30 -8.19
C ALA A 28 21.98 -4.87 -9.43
N MET A 29 21.68 -4.33 -10.63
CA MET A 29 22.21 -4.85 -11.90
C MET A 29 23.47 -4.10 -12.38
N ALA A 30 23.64 -2.83 -11.98
CA ALA A 30 24.63 -1.92 -12.56
C ALA A 30 26.07 -2.42 -12.55
N ASN A 31 26.45 -3.27 -11.59
CA ASN A 31 27.83 -3.76 -11.49
C ASN A 31 28.20 -4.80 -12.56
N GLU A 32 27.23 -5.49 -13.13
CA GLU A 32 27.47 -6.52 -14.13
C GLU A 32 27.14 -6.04 -15.55
N THR A 33 26.22 -5.08 -15.71
CA THR A 33 25.90 -4.46 -17.01
C THR A 33 27.07 -3.60 -17.52
N GLU A 34 27.13 -3.38 -18.85
CA GLU A 34 27.98 -2.32 -19.41
C GLU A 34 27.49 -0.95 -18.96
N HIS A 35 26.18 -0.70 -19.09
CA HIS A 35 25.51 0.49 -18.58
C HIS A 35 24.01 0.21 -18.38
N ILE A 36 23.41 0.80 -17.35
CA ILE A 36 21.97 0.70 -17.10
C ILE A 36 21.28 2.06 -17.05
N THR A 37 20.24 2.23 -17.86
CA THR A 37 19.48 3.48 -17.95
C THR A 37 18.06 3.28 -17.43
N MET A 38 17.64 4.06 -16.44
CA MET A 38 16.23 4.18 -16.06
C MET A 38 15.56 5.19 -16.98
N LEU A 39 14.66 4.72 -17.84
CA LEU A 39 13.81 5.56 -18.67
C LEU A 39 12.46 5.77 -17.99
N GLN A 40 12.12 7.02 -17.70
CA GLN A 40 10.88 7.37 -17.01
C GLN A 40 10.09 8.43 -17.77
N ARG A 41 8.76 8.27 -17.81
CA ARG A 41 7.85 9.30 -18.34
C ARG A 41 7.59 10.41 -17.33
N THR A 42 7.50 10.04 -16.06
CA THR A 42 7.22 10.97 -14.96
C THR A 42 8.16 10.63 -13.81
N PRO A 43 8.97 11.59 -13.33
CA PRO A 43 9.84 11.38 -12.18
C PRO A 43 9.06 10.94 -10.94
N THR A 44 9.72 10.22 -10.04
CA THR A 44 9.23 9.98 -8.68
C THR A 44 10.11 10.66 -7.65
N TYR A 45 9.57 10.87 -6.45
CA TYR A 45 10.37 11.31 -5.33
C TYR A 45 11.19 10.14 -4.76
N ILE A 46 12.48 10.36 -4.63
CA ILE A 46 13.45 9.38 -4.12
C ILE A 46 14.14 9.97 -2.90
N LEU A 47 14.25 9.19 -1.83
CA LEU A 47 14.94 9.56 -0.60
C LEU A 47 15.86 8.44 -0.12
N PRO A 48 17.08 8.74 0.32
CA PRO A 48 17.93 7.76 0.95
C PRO A 48 17.40 7.39 2.34
N LEU A 49 17.43 6.10 2.68
CA LEU A 49 17.20 5.61 4.04
C LEU A 49 18.34 4.69 4.47
N PRO A 50 18.86 4.81 5.70
CA PRO A 50 19.82 3.84 6.23
C PRO A 50 19.22 2.43 6.26
N LYS A 51 19.97 1.40 5.84
CA LYS A 51 19.54 -0.01 5.97
C LYS A 51 19.40 -0.42 7.43
N HIS A 52 20.28 0.10 8.29
CA HIS A 52 20.31 -0.21 9.70
C HIS A 52 19.92 1.02 10.51
N ASP A 53 19.04 0.83 11.50
CA ASP A 53 18.66 1.88 12.47
C ASP A 53 19.59 1.78 13.69
N PRO A 54 20.60 2.67 13.83
CA PRO A 54 21.55 2.60 14.95
C PRO A 54 20.84 2.75 16.30
N PHE A 55 19.75 3.52 16.34
CA PHE A 55 18.92 3.68 17.54
C PHE A 55 18.28 2.36 17.95
N ALA A 56 17.77 1.56 17.01
CA ALA A 56 17.17 0.27 17.32
C ALA A 56 18.20 -0.72 17.92
N ASN A 57 19.45 -0.67 17.46
CA ASN A 57 20.52 -1.50 17.99
C ASN A 57 20.88 -1.10 19.44
N VAL A 58 20.98 0.20 19.70
CA VAL A 58 21.25 0.73 21.04
C VAL A 58 20.08 0.44 21.99
N ALA A 59 18.84 0.66 21.55
CA ALA A 59 17.64 0.42 22.35
C ALA A 59 17.52 -1.05 22.78
N ARG A 60 17.76 -2.00 21.86
CA ARG A 60 17.79 -3.44 22.19
C ARG A 60 18.89 -3.79 23.19
N ARG A 61 20.08 -3.22 23.02
CA ARG A 61 21.22 -3.46 23.92
C ARG A 61 20.96 -2.95 25.35
N ILE A 62 20.27 -1.82 25.50
CA ILE A 62 20.05 -1.18 26.81
C ILE A 62 18.79 -1.70 27.50
N LEU A 63 17.68 -1.86 26.76
CA LEU A 63 16.37 -2.16 27.33
C LEU A 63 16.00 -3.65 27.24
N GLY A 64 16.86 -4.48 26.66
CA GLY A 64 16.55 -5.86 26.27
C GLY A 64 15.78 -5.92 24.94
N ASP A 65 15.70 -7.13 24.37
CA ASP A 65 15.18 -7.32 23.02
C ASP A 65 13.73 -6.89 22.85
N GLU A 66 12.83 -7.30 23.76
CA GLU A 66 11.40 -6.99 23.66
C GLU A 66 11.10 -5.50 23.81
N ARG A 67 11.58 -4.88 24.90
CA ARG A 67 11.34 -3.46 25.18
C ARG A 67 12.08 -2.57 24.20
N GLY A 68 13.31 -2.92 23.86
CA GLY A 68 14.10 -2.21 22.86
C GLY A 68 13.45 -2.24 21.49
N TYR A 69 12.94 -3.40 21.05
CA TYR A 69 12.17 -3.51 19.81
C TYR A 69 10.90 -2.67 19.86
N ALA A 70 10.13 -2.73 20.94
CA ALA A 70 8.90 -1.95 21.09
C ALA A 70 9.17 -0.44 21.00
N VAL A 71 10.21 0.06 21.67
CA VAL A 71 10.63 1.47 21.62
C VAL A 71 11.10 1.87 20.23
N ALA A 72 11.94 1.06 19.58
CA ALA A 72 12.40 1.31 18.22
C ALA A 72 11.24 1.34 17.22
N ARG A 73 10.30 0.39 17.33
CA ARG A 73 9.10 0.34 16.50
C ARG A 73 8.25 1.60 16.68
N TRP A 74 8.00 2.01 17.91
CA TRP A 74 7.24 3.24 18.19
C TRP A 74 7.90 4.50 17.65
N LYS A 75 9.22 4.65 17.86
CA LYS A 75 10.02 5.75 17.31
C LYS A 75 9.92 5.78 15.78
N ASN A 76 10.01 4.63 15.10
CA ASN A 76 9.93 4.57 13.64
C ASN A 76 8.51 4.88 13.11
N ILE A 77 7.46 4.39 13.77
CA ILE A 77 6.07 4.74 13.45
C ILE A 77 5.84 6.25 13.59
N LEU A 78 6.31 6.84 14.70
CA LEU A 78 6.17 8.27 14.96
C LEU A 78 6.96 9.11 13.96
N GLN A 79 8.22 8.73 13.69
CA GLN A 79 9.07 9.43 12.72
C GLN A 79 8.46 9.42 11.32
N GLN A 80 7.96 8.28 10.84
CA GLN A 80 7.28 8.20 9.56
C GLN A 80 6.04 9.08 9.51
N ARG A 81 5.24 9.09 10.60
CA ARG A 81 4.05 9.94 10.70
C ARG A 81 4.40 11.42 10.64
N VAL A 82 5.41 11.86 11.40
CA VAL A 82 5.86 13.25 11.40
C VAL A 82 6.34 13.67 10.01
N LEU A 83 7.10 12.81 9.33
CA LEU A 83 7.56 13.07 7.96
C LEU A 83 6.39 13.19 6.97
N TYR A 84 5.41 12.29 7.07
CA TYR A 84 4.19 12.34 6.24
C TYR A 84 3.38 13.61 6.50
N GLU A 85 3.07 13.92 7.76
CA GLU A 85 2.27 15.10 8.13
C GLU A 85 3.00 16.40 7.75
N ALA A 86 4.32 16.48 7.94
CA ALA A 86 5.13 17.61 7.50
C ALA A 86 5.12 17.78 5.97
N ALA A 87 5.18 16.67 5.22
CA ALA A 87 5.10 16.69 3.76
C ALA A 87 3.73 17.18 3.26
N GLN A 88 2.65 16.72 3.87
CA GLN A 88 1.29 17.12 3.49
C GLN A 88 0.96 18.55 3.93
N ARG A 89 1.44 19.00 5.10
CA ARG A 89 1.18 20.36 5.61
C ARG A 89 2.08 21.42 4.98
N PHE A 90 3.32 21.07 4.62
CA PHE A 90 4.31 21.97 4.04
C PHE A 90 4.95 21.37 2.77
N PRO A 91 4.15 21.14 1.70
CA PRO A 91 4.61 20.42 0.51
C PRO A 91 5.74 21.14 -0.22
N LYS A 92 5.69 22.47 -0.31
CA LYS A 92 6.74 23.28 -0.95
C LYS A 92 8.09 23.16 -0.24
N THR A 93 8.08 23.19 1.09
CA THR A 93 9.30 23.04 1.91
C THR A 93 9.85 21.63 1.77
N SER A 94 8.99 20.62 1.88
CA SER A 94 9.39 19.22 1.74
C SER A 94 9.99 18.93 0.36
N ARG A 95 9.38 19.46 -0.71
CA ARG A 95 9.95 19.40 -2.08
C ARG A 95 11.35 20.00 -2.14
N LYS A 96 11.56 21.20 -1.56
CA LYS A 96 12.89 21.85 -1.53
C LYS A 96 13.94 21.02 -0.80
N VAL A 97 13.57 20.41 0.34
CA VAL A 97 14.46 19.53 1.11
C VAL A 97 14.84 18.30 0.30
N ILE A 98 13.86 17.59 -0.27
CA ILE A 98 14.13 16.39 -1.10
C ILE A 98 15.02 16.74 -2.29
N ARG A 99 14.72 17.83 -2.99
CA ARG A 99 15.55 18.31 -4.10
C ARG A 99 16.99 18.57 -3.65
N LYS A 100 17.19 19.26 -2.52
CA LYS A 100 18.53 19.56 -2.00
C LYS A 100 19.30 18.29 -1.63
N VAL A 101 18.64 17.31 -1.02
CA VAL A 101 19.23 15.99 -0.74
C VAL A 101 19.67 15.31 -2.02
N ASN A 102 18.81 15.26 -3.04
CA ASN A 102 19.13 14.63 -4.33
C ASN A 102 20.30 15.34 -5.02
N GLN A 103 20.32 16.68 -5.02
CA GLN A 103 21.44 17.46 -5.56
C GLN A 103 22.77 17.15 -4.90
N VAL A 104 22.80 17.00 -3.57
CA VAL A 104 24.03 16.67 -2.83
C VAL A 104 24.50 15.25 -3.14
N LEU A 105 23.57 14.32 -3.33
CA LEU A 105 23.88 12.90 -3.53
C LEU A 105 24.16 12.52 -4.98
N LEU A 106 23.71 13.30 -5.96
CA LEU A 106 24.03 13.14 -7.37
C LEU A 106 25.39 13.77 -7.73
N PRO A 107 25.96 13.43 -8.91
CA PRO A 107 27.11 14.15 -9.46
C PRO A 107 26.88 15.66 -9.58
N ASP A 108 27.96 16.43 -9.51
CA ASP A 108 27.92 17.86 -9.74
C ASP A 108 27.41 18.16 -11.16
N GLY A 109 26.45 19.08 -11.27
CA GLY A 109 25.83 19.45 -12.55
C GLY A 109 24.74 18.50 -13.06
N TYR A 110 24.38 17.44 -12.33
CA TYR A 110 23.30 16.53 -12.75
C TYR A 110 21.95 17.28 -12.85
N ASP A 111 21.18 17.02 -13.92
CA ASP A 111 19.88 17.65 -14.13
C ASP A 111 18.79 17.07 -13.20
N VAL A 112 18.81 17.53 -11.95
CA VAL A 112 17.85 17.12 -10.92
C VAL A 112 16.44 17.60 -11.24
N ASP A 113 16.30 18.75 -11.90
CA ASP A 113 15.00 19.37 -12.16
C ASP A 113 14.23 18.67 -13.29
N THR A 114 14.93 17.99 -14.20
CA THR A 114 14.31 17.10 -15.18
C THR A 114 14.10 15.68 -14.64
N HIS A 115 15.07 15.13 -13.91
CA HIS A 115 15.07 13.70 -13.57
C HIS A 115 14.51 13.33 -12.19
N PHE A 116 14.37 14.30 -11.26
CA PHE A 116 13.95 14.04 -9.88
C PHE A 116 12.93 15.07 -9.37
N ASN A 117 12.17 15.70 -10.26
CA ASN A 117 11.16 16.70 -9.94
C ASN A 117 9.76 16.28 -10.45
N PRO A 118 9.01 15.50 -9.66
CA PRO A 118 7.67 15.07 -10.03
C PRO A 118 6.66 16.23 -10.08
N PRO A 119 5.61 16.14 -10.92
CA PRO A 119 4.58 17.17 -11.03
C PRO A 119 3.56 17.18 -9.87
N TYR A 120 3.69 16.28 -8.89
CA TYR A 120 2.82 16.16 -7.71
C TYR A 120 3.58 16.50 -6.42
N ASN A 121 2.91 16.62 -5.26
CA ASN A 121 3.59 16.93 -4.00
C ASN A 121 4.13 15.67 -3.31
N PRO A 122 5.16 15.79 -2.45
CA PRO A 122 5.65 14.65 -1.68
C PRO A 122 4.52 13.97 -0.90
N TRP A 123 4.47 12.64 -0.97
CA TRP A 123 3.46 11.76 -0.36
C TRP A 123 2.05 11.77 -0.99
N ASP A 124 1.77 12.59 -2.02
CA ASP A 124 0.55 12.40 -2.85
C ASP A 124 0.58 11.03 -3.57
N GLN A 125 1.80 10.53 -3.78
CA GLN A 125 2.10 9.15 -4.14
C GLN A 125 3.21 8.63 -3.22
N ARG A 126 3.31 7.31 -3.08
CA ARG A 126 4.32 6.67 -2.23
C ARG A 126 5.72 6.97 -2.77
N LEU A 127 6.59 7.46 -1.89
CA LEU A 127 7.98 7.78 -2.22
C LEU A 127 8.79 6.48 -2.40
N CYS A 128 9.86 6.55 -3.19
CA CYS A 128 10.85 5.48 -3.26
C CYS A 128 11.95 5.72 -2.24
N ALA A 129 12.14 4.76 -1.33
CA ALA A 129 13.26 4.75 -0.41
C ALA A 129 14.42 3.97 -1.03
N VAL A 130 15.61 4.58 -1.11
CA VAL A 130 16.82 3.93 -1.61
C VAL A 130 17.78 3.62 -0.45
N PRO A 131 18.06 2.34 -0.18
CA PRO A 131 18.80 1.96 1.00
C PRO A 131 20.28 2.35 0.89
N ASP A 132 20.81 3.02 1.92
CA ASP A 132 22.18 3.55 1.98
C ASP A 132 22.58 4.42 0.77
N ALA A 133 21.60 5.08 0.13
CA ALA A 133 21.79 5.88 -1.08
C ALA A 133 22.43 5.10 -2.26
N ASP A 134 22.21 3.79 -2.34
CA ASP A 134 22.76 2.91 -3.37
C ASP A 134 22.50 3.37 -4.80
N LEU A 135 21.29 3.83 -5.13
CA LEU A 135 20.97 4.40 -6.44
C LEU A 135 21.87 5.60 -6.75
N PHE A 136 21.99 6.56 -5.83
CA PHE A 136 22.78 7.77 -6.01
C PHE A 136 24.27 7.45 -6.17
N LYS A 137 24.78 6.51 -5.36
CA LYS A 137 26.16 6.00 -5.48
C LYS A 137 26.42 5.36 -6.85
N THR A 138 25.46 4.61 -7.35
CA THR A 138 25.54 3.95 -8.66
C THR A 138 25.59 4.97 -9.78
N ILE A 139 24.69 5.98 -9.76
CA ILE A 139 24.73 7.09 -10.72
C ILE A 139 26.06 7.84 -10.64
N ARG A 140 26.55 8.11 -9.42
CA ARG A 140 27.84 8.79 -9.22
C ARG A 140 29.05 8.01 -9.74
N SER A 141 28.98 6.69 -9.73
CA SER A 141 30.03 5.84 -10.31
C SER A 141 30.04 5.83 -11.84
N GLY A 142 29.04 6.44 -12.49
CA GLY A 142 28.89 6.45 -13.94
C GLY A 142 28.22 5.21 -14.53
N LYS A 143 27.94 4.19 -13.72
CA LYS A 143 27.33 2.91 -14.18
C LYS A 143 25.84 2.98 -14.49
N ALA A 144 25.17 4.06 -14.07
CA ALA A 144 23.75 4.22 -14.29
C ALA A 144 23.37 5.66 -14.64
N SER A 145 22.29 5.80 -15.42
CA SER A 145 21.70 7.10 -15.78
C SER A 145 20.19 7.08 -15.61
N VAL A 146 19.60 8.26 -15.40
CA VAL A 146 18.15 8.47 -15.42
C VAL A 146 17.81 9.41 -16.56
N VAL A 147 16.89 8.99 -17.41
CA VAL A 147 16.39 9.77 -18.55
C VAL A 147 14.88 9.99 -18.36
N THR A 148 14.45 11.24 -18.44
CA THR A 148 13.02 11.60 -18.40
C THR A 148 12.56 11.96 -19.79
N ASP A 149 11.81 11.06 -20.44
CA ASP A 149 11.29 11.27 -21.79
C ASP A 149 10.17 10.28 -22.11
N ARG A 150 9.64 10.35 -23.33
CA ARG A 150 8.65 9.43 -23.90
C ARG A 150 9.28 8.63 -25.04
N ILE A 151 8.88 7.37 -25.13
CA ILE A 151 9.30 6.48 -26.21
C ILE A 151 8.47 6.81 -27.45
N LYS A 152 9.14 7.13 -28.56
CA LYS A 152 8.52 7.28 -29.88
C LYS A 152 8.35 5.92 -30.55
N SER A 153 9.41 5.11 -30.60
CA SER A 153 9.40 3.76 -31.16
C SER A 153 10.60 2.95 -30.68
N PHE A 154 10.51 1.64 -30.79
CA PHE A 154 11.69 0.77 -30.74
C PHE A 154 12.42 0.84 -32.08
N THR A 155 13.74 0.70 -32.04
CA THR A 155 14.61 0.60 -33.20
C THR A 155 15.38 -0.71 -33.13
N GLU A 156 16.11 -1.07 -34.18
CA GLU A 156 17.00 -2.24 -34.16
C GLU A 156 18.11 -2.12 -33.10
N LYS A 157 18.42 -0.90 -32.65
CA LYS A 157 19.50 -0.61 -31.69
C LYS A 157 19.00 -0.36 -30.26
N GLY A 158 17.72 -0.09 -30.07
CA GLY A 158 17.15 0.22 -28.77
C GLY A 158 15.85 1.03 -28.84
N LEU A 159 15.84 2.23 -28.24
CA LEU A 159 14.64 3.05 -28.09
C LEU A 159 14.88 4.47 -28.62
N LEU A 160 14.09 4.88 -29.62
CA LEU A 160 14.02 6.27 -30.06
C LEU A 160 13.03 7.02 -29.17
N LEU A 161 13.48 8.14 -28.59
CA LEU A 161 12.67 9.00 -27.74
C LEU A 161 12.01 10.13 -28.54
N GLU A 162 10.96 10.75 -27.98
CA GLU A 162 10.28 11.89 -28.62
C GLU A 162 11.20 13.12 -28.77
N SER A 163 12.22 13.26 -27.92
CA SER A 163 13.27 14.28 -28.08
C SER A 163 14.19 14.07 -29.29
N GLY A 164 14.13 12.89 -29.94
CA GLY A 164 15.07 12.49 -30.99
C GLY A 164 16.33 11.81 -30.46
N THR A 165 16.52 11.74 -29.14
CA THR A 165 17.59 10.94 -28.52
C THR A 165 17.30 9.45 -28.72
N GLU A 166 18.32 8.68 -29.08
CA GLU A 166 18.23 7.21 -29.16
C GLU A 166 19.00 6.59 -27.99
N LEU A 167 18.34 5.72 -27.22
CA LEU A 167 18.95 4.94 -26.16
C LEU A 167 19.26 3.55 -26.69
N GLU A 168 20.55 3.23 -26.83
CA GLU A 168 20.98 1.88 -27.18
C GLU A 168 20.65 0.89 -26.06
N ALA A 169 20.12 -0.28 -26.41
CA ALA A 169 19.71 -1.29 -25.45
C ALA A 169 19.80 -2.70 -26.05
N ASP A 170 20.54 -3.59 -25.41
CA ASP A 170 20.49 -5.03 -25.69
C ASP A 170 19.30 -5.68 -24.97
N ILE A 171 18.92 -5.14 -23.82
CA ILE A 171 17.81 -5.63 -22.99
C ILE A 171 16.93 -4.46 -22.57
N VAL A 172 15.62 -4.64 -22.70
CA VAL A 172 14.61 -3.71 -22.20
C VAL A 172 13.78 -4.38 -21.12
N VAL A 173 13.75 -3.78 -19.93
CA VAL A 173 13.01 -4.27 -18.76
C VAL A 173 11.80 -3.38 -18.51
N THR A 174 10.60 -3.95 -18.51
CA THR A 174 9.35 -3.20 -18.24
C THR A 174 9.01 -3.22 -16.76
N ALA A 175 9.43 -2.20 -16.01
CA ALA A 175 9.11 -2.00 -14.60
C ALA A 175 7.88 -1.07 -14.43
N THR A 176 6.78 -1.41 -15.13
CA THR A 176 5.62 -0.52 -15.38
C THR A 176 4.54 -0.51 -14.30
N GLY A 177 4.81 -1.08 -13.13
CA GLY A 177 3.91 -1.08 -11.97
C GLY A 177 3.01 -2.31 -11.90
N LEU A 178 1.80 -2.14 -11.39
CA LEU A 178 0.87 -3.24 -11.04
C LEU A 178 -0.55 -2.92 -11.51
N ASN A 179 -1.32 -3.98 -11.78
CA ASN A 179 -2.78 -3.93 -11.85
C ASN A 179 -3.35 -4.30 -10.50
N VAL A 180 -4.32 -3.53 -10.02
CA VAL A 180 -5.01 -3.85 -8.77
C VAL A 180 -5.88 -5.07 -9.01
N ARG A 181 -5.74 -6.08 -8.16
CA ARG A 181 -6.54 -7.29 -8.20
C ARG A 181 -7.06 -7.58 -6.79
N LEU A 182 -8.32 -7.28 -6.55
CA LEU A 182 -8.97 -7.52 -5.27
C LEU A 182 -9.09 -9.03 -5.04
N PHE A 183 -8.94 -9.46 -3.78
CA PHE A 183 -9.03 -10.87 -3.36
C PHE A 183 -8.12 -11.85 -4.12
N GLY A 184 -7.04 -11.38 -4.74
CA GLY A 184 -6.22 -12.24 -5.60
C GLY A 184 -6.94 -12.72 -6.87
N GLY A 185 -8.11 -12.14 -7.20
CA GLY A 185 -8.95 -12.52 -8.33
C GLY A 185 -10.01 -13.56 -8.02
N MET A 186 -10.27 -13.82 -6.75
CA MET A 186 -11.42 -14.61 -6.33
C MET A 186 -12.72 -13.86 -6.69
N GLU A 187 -13.67 -14.60 -7.24
CA GLU A 187 -15.04 -14.13 -7.43
C GLU A 187 -15.84 -14.38 -6.16
N LEU A 188 -16.67 -13.40 -5.78
CA LEU A 188 -17.52 -13.47 -4.60
C LEU A 188 -18.97 -13.61 -5.04
N SER A 189 -19.71 -14.50 -4.38
CA SER A 189 -21.16 -14.65 -4.55
C SER A 189 -21.84 -14.77 -3.20
N LEU A 190 -23.05 -14.22 -3.09
CA LEU A 190 -23.93 -14.37 -1.94
C LEU A 190 -25.25 -14.98 -2.43
N ASP A 191 -25.62 -16.12 -1.87
CA ASP A 191 -26.83 -16.87 -2.26
C ASP A 191 -26.96 -17.16 -3.77
N GLY A 192 -25.81 -17.36 -4.43
CA GLY A 192 -25.71 -17.63 -5.88
C GLY A 192 -25.57 -16.37 -6.75
N GLU A 193 -25.76 -15.17 -6.18
CA GLU A 193 -25.66 -13.90 -6.91
C GLU A 193 -24.26 -13.28 -6.78
N PRO A 194 -23.65 -12.76 -7.85
CA PRO A 194 -22.36 -12.09 -7.78
C PRO A 194 -22.36 -10.88 -6.85
N VAL A 195 -21.34 -10.78 -5.99
CA VAL A 195 -21.13 -9.63 -5.09
C VAL A 195 -20.45 -8.51 -5.85
N VAL A 196 -21.17 -7.42 -6.09
CA VAL A 196 -20.65 -6.22 -6.75
C VAL A 196 -20.09 -5.26 -5.71
N LEU A 197 -18.77 -5.27 -5.51
CA LEU A 197 -18.10 -4.60 -4.39
C LEU A 197 -18.46 -3.13 -4.20
N ARG A 198 -18.64 -2.37 -5.30
CA ARG A 198 -18.96 -0.93 -5.25
C ARG A 198 -20.31 -0.63 -4.59
N ASP A 199 -21.18 -1.64 -4.47
CA ASP A 199 -22.49 -1.51 -3.84
C ASP A 199 -22.40 -1.77 -2.32
N HIS A 200 -21.22 -2.14 -1.82
CA HIS A 200 -20.96 -2.40 -0.40
C HIS A 200 -20.09 -1.32 0.23
N VAL A 201 -20.32 -1.07 1.52
CA VAL A 201 -19.59 -0.11 2.34
C VAL A 201 -18.67 -0.85 3.30
N ILE A 202 -17.42 -0.38 3.41
CA ILE A 202 -16.43 -0.96 4.31
C ILE A 202 -16.72 -0.61 5.77
N TYR A 203 -16.83 -1.63 6.61
CA TYR A 203 -16.88 -1.56 8.06
C TYR A 203 -15.49 -1.77 8.67
N ARG A 204 -15.05 -0.84 9.52
CA ARG A 204 -13.75 -0.79 10.21
C ARG A 204 -12.54 -1.04 9.30
N GLY A 205 -12.62 -0.64 8.03
CA GLY A 205 -11.54 -0.88 7.08
C GLY A 205 -11.35 -2.36 6.68
N MET A 206 -12.27 -3.25 7.05
CA MET A 206 -12.06 -4.70 7.03
C MET A 206 -13.27 -5.50 6.50
N MET A 207 -14.49 -5.31 6.97
CA MET A 207 -15.64 -6.10 6.50
C MET A 207 -16.46 -5.34 5.46
N LEU A 208 -17.28 -6.05 4.67
CA LEU A 208 -18.19 -5.45 3.70
C LEU A 208 -19.64 -5.53 4.20
N SER A 209 -20.38 -4.42 4.13
CA SER A 209 -21.80 -4.38 4.50
C SER A 209 -22.60 -5.44 3.75
N GLY A 210 -23.44 -6.21 4.42
CA GLY A 210 -24.29 -7.23 3.82
C GLY A 210 -23.57 -8.50 3.35
N VAL A 211 -22.24 -8.59 3.45
CA VAL A 211 -21.49 -9.80 3.12
C VAL A 211 -21.05 -10.49 4.42
N PRO A 212 -21.66 -11.65 4.78
CA PRO A 212 -21.37 -12.31 6.03
C PRO A 212 -19.97 -12.95 6.04
N ASN A 213 -19.34 -12.98 7.22
CA ASN A 213 -18.12 -13.75 7.51
C ASN A 213 -16.92 -13.46 6.58
N LEU A 214 -16.86 -12.29 5.96
CA LEU A 214 -15.78 -11.87 5.07
C LEU A 214 -14.97 -10.72 5.67
N ALA A 215 -13.64 -10.89 5.72
CA ALA A 215 -12.70 -9.83 6.07
C ALA A 215 -11.68 -9.57 4.95
N LEU A 216 -11.51 -8.29 4.65
CA LEU A 216 -10.51 -7.70 3.78
C LEU A 216 -9.27 -7.32 4.60
N ALA A 217 -8.11 -7.62 4.05
CA ALA A 217 -6.84 -7.24 4.64
C ALA A 217 -6.15 -6.19 3.75
N VAL A 218 -6.55 -4.92 3.91
CA VAL A 218 -5.92 -3.80 3.19
C VAL A 218 -5.19 -2.89 4.18
N GLY A 219 -3.89 -2.67 3.93
CA GLY A 219 -3.07 -1.85 4.81
C GLY A 219 -2.96 -0.37 4.41
N TYR A 220 -2.06 0.36 5.08
CA TYR A 220 -1.85 1.79 4.87
C TYR A 220 -1.17 2.13 3.54
N THR A 221 -1.66 3.16 2.85
CA THR A 221 -0.99 3.73 1.67
C THR A 221 0.21 4.61 2.06
N ASN A 222 0.14 5.25 3.23
CA ASN A 222 1.11 6.20 3.77
C ASN A 222 2.08 5.61 4.82
N SER A 223 1.96 4.32 5.14
CA SER A 223 2.82 3.64 6.12
C SER A 223 3.06 2.17 5.73
N SER A 224 3.66 1.39 6.63
CA SER A 224 3.80 -0.05 6.45
C SER A 224 2.44 -0.73 6.43
N TRP A 225 2.23 -1.59 5.44
CA TRP A 225 1.02 -2.41 5.33
C TRP A 225 0.81 -3.29 6.56
N THR A 226 1.88 -3.92 7.04
CA THR A 226 1.83 -4.89 8.15
C THR A 226 1.26 -4.32 9.45
N LEU A 227 1.35 -3.01 9.66
CA LEU A 227 0.80 -2.37 10.87
C LEU A 227 -0.72 -2.52 10.96
N LYS A 228 -1.44 -2.31 9.86
CA LYS A 228 -2.91 -2.46 9.83
C LYS A 228 -3.32 -3.91 9.78
N ILE A 229 -2.61 -4.72 8.99
CA ILE A 229 -2.92 -6.15 8.81
C ILE A 229 -2.84 -6.89 10.16
N GLY A 230 -1.87 -6.55 11.02
CA GLY A 230 -1.81 -7.08 12.38
C GLY A 230 -3.06 -6.76 13.22
N LEU A 231 -3.52 -5.49 13.19
CA LEU A 231 -4.72 -5.07 13.91
C LEU A 231 -6.00 -5.75 13.38
N ILE A 232 -6.10 -5.87 12.06
CA ILE A 232 -7.19 -6.58 11.37
C ILE A 232 -7.22 -8.04 11.82
N GLY A 233 -6.06 -8.71 11.81
CA GLY A 233 -5.96 -10.11 12.24
C GLY A 233 -6.35 -10.30 13.70
N GLU A 234 -5.89 -9.42 14.60
CA GLU A 234 -6.25 -9.46 16.03
C GLU A 234 -7.76 -9.28 16.23
N TYR A 235 -8.38 -8.27 15.60
CA TYR A 235 -9.82 -8.06 15.70
C TYR A 235 -10.61 -9.24 15.13
N TRP A 236 -10.22 -9.74 13.95
CA TRP A 236 -10.87 -10.87 13.31
C TRP A 236 -10.84 -12.13 14.18
N CYS A 237 -9.69 -12.45 14.78
CA CYS A 237 -9.58 -13.59 15.70
C CYS A 237 -10.47 -13.42 16.93
N ARG A 238 -10.53 -12.20 17.51
CA ARG A 238 -11.43 -11.92 18.64
C ARG A 238 -12.91 -12.06 18.26
N LEU A 239 -13.30 -11.60 17.07
CA LEU A 239 -14.66 -11.71 16.55
C LEU A 239 -15.06 -13.18 16.35
N MET A 240 -14.18 -13.97 15.73
CA MET A 240 -14.40 -15.42 15.56
C MET A 240 -14.53 -16.13 16.91
N ALA A 241 -13.62 -15.86 17.86
CA ALA A 241 -13.70 -16.45 19.20
C ALA A 241 -14.98 -16.05 19.95
N TYR A 242 -15.44 -14.81 19.78
CA TYR A 242 -16.71 -14.34 20.34
C TYR A 242 -17.90 -15.09 19.75
N MET A 243 -17.91 -15.31 18.42
CA MET A 243 -18.94 -16.07 17.73
C MET A 243 -18.98 -17.52 18.19
N ASP A 244 -17.82 -18.18 18.27
CA ASP A 244 -17.69 -19.58 18.71
C ASP A 244 -18.21 -19.77 20.13
N ALA A 245 -17.77 -18.92 21.07
CA ALA A 245 -18.18 -18.98 22.47
C ALA A 245 -19.69 -18.79 22.68
N ARG A 246 -20.37 -18.14 21.72
CA ARG A 246 -21.81 -17.82 21.80
C ARG A 246 -22.64 -18.59 20.79
N GLY A 247 -22.06 -19.48 19.97
CA GLY A 247 -22.80 -20.27 18.99
C GLY A 247 -23.34 -19.47 17.80
N TYR A 248 -22.76 -18.31 17.49
CA TYR A 248 -23.06 -17.60 16.25
C TYR A 248 -22.39 -18.33 15.06
N ARG A 249 -22.98 -18.18 13.87
CA ARG A 249 -22.50 -18.75 12.60
C ARG A 249 -22.35 -17.71 11.50
N GLU A 250 -23.12 -16.63 11.56
CA GLU A 250 -22.97 -15.50 10.66
C GLU A 250 -22.77 -14.23 11.46
N VAL A 251 -21.89 -13.36 10.95
CA VAL A 251 -21.83 -11.95 11.28
C VAL A 251 -21.73 -11.14 9.99
N ALA A 252 -22.60 -10.15 9.83
CA ALA A 252 -22.56 -9.23 8.70
C ALA A 252 -22.73 -7.79 9.19
N PRO A 253 -21.92 -6.83 8.69
CA PRO A 253 -22.17 -5.41 8.93
C PRO A 253 -23.46 -4.96 8.24
N VAL A 254 -24.25 -4.13 8.91
CA VAL A 254 -25.50 -3.57 8.39
C VAL A 254 -25.37 -2.06 8.33
N VAL A 255 -25.37 -1.51 7.12
CA VAL A 255 -25.22 -0.07 6.87
C VAL A 255 -26.59 0.58 6.72
N ASP A 256 -26.72 1.85 7.13
CA ASP A 256 -27.88 2.68 6.79
C ASP A 256 -27.94 2.87 5.26
N PRO A 257 -29.05 2.48 4.59
CA PRO A 257 -29.21 2.65 3.15
C PRO A 257 -29.11 4.10 2.67
N ASN A 258 -29.37 5.07 3.55
CA ASN A 258 -29.33 6.50 3.21
C ASN A 258 -27.96 7.14 3.49
N MET A 259 -26.97 6.37 3.93
CA MET A 259 -25.64 6.88 4.23
C MET A 259 -24.97 7.46 2.98
N GLU A 260 -24.46 8.69 3.09
CA GLU A 260 -23.60 9.25 2.06
C GLU A 260 -22.28 8.48 1.99
N THR A 261 -21.89 8.07 0.77
CA THR A 261 -20.69 7.28 0.56
C THR A 261 -19.71 7.93 -0.41
N ARG A 262 -18.45 7.57 -0.27
CA ARG A 262 -17.34 7.95 -1.14
C ARG A 262 -16.44 6.74 -1.43
N PRO A 263 -15.52 6.82 -2.41
CA PRO A 263 -14.56 5.74 -2.69
C PRO A 263 -13.76 5.33 -1.45
N ALA A 264 -13.53 4.02 -1.25
CA ALA A 264 -12.81 3.52 -0.07
C ALA A 264 -11.35 3.99 0.04
N LEU A 265 -10.68 4.21 -1.10
CA LEU A 265 -9.27 4.62 -1.15
C LEU A 265 -9.14 5.95 -1.90
N ASP A 266 -9.03 7.05 -1.15
CA ASP A 266 -8.68 8.34 -1.70
C ASP A 266 -7.14 8.45 -1.83
N PHE A 267 -6.59 7.91 -2.93
CA PHE A 267 -5.14 7.90 -3.19
C PHE A 267 -4.83 8.24 -4.64
N GLY A 268 -3.99 9.27 -4.85
CA GLY A 268 -3.73 9.85 -6.17
C GLY A 268 -2.96 8.98 -7.16
N ALA A 269 -2.56 7.77 -6.78
CA ALA A 269 -1.79 6.88 -7.65
C ALA A 269 -2.64 6.35 -8.82
N GLY A 270 -2.09 6.43 -10.04
CA GLY A 270 -2.84 6.11 -11.25
C GLY A 270 -3.37 4.67 -11.33
N TYR A 271 -2.77 3.71 -10.64
CA TYR A 271 -3.27 2.33 -10.59
C TYR A 271 -4.50 2.16 -9.70
N ILE A 272 -4.68 3.00 -8.67
CA ILE A 272 -5.90 3.01 -7.86
C ILE A 272 -7.04 3.70 -8.63
N LYS A 273 -6.76 4.85 -9.25
CA LYS A 273 -7.76 5.59 -10.04
C LYS A 273 -8.40 4.76 -11.16
N ARG A 274 -7.65 3.81 -11.76
CA ARG A 274 -8.15 2.92 -12.81
C ARG A 274 -9.20 1.90 -12.35
N VAL A 275 -9.30 1.66 -11.04
CA VAL A 275 -10.21 0.67 -10.45
C VAL A 275 -11.13 1.27 -9.40
N GLU A 276 -11.16 2.61 -9.28
CA GLU A 276 -11.89 3.32 -8.24
C GLU A 276 -13.39 3.03 -8.26
N ASP A 277 -13.95 2.81 -9.44
CA ASP A 277 -15.34 2.44 -9.72
C ASP A 277 -15.67 0.97 -9.40
N GLN A 278 -14.65 0.13 -9.19
CA GLN A 278 -14.75 -1.29 -8.83
C GLN A 278 -14.48 -1.53 -7.34
N LEU A 279 -13.92 -0.54 -6.64
CA LEU A 279 -13.64 -0.65 -5.22
C LEU A 279 -14.93 -0.48 -4.39
N PRO A 280 -14.99 -1.09 -3.19
CA PRO A 280 -16.06 -0.79 -2.26
C PRO A 280 -16.03 0.67 -1.80
N ARG A 281 -17.11 1.08 -1.16
CA ARG A 281 -17.32 2.44 -0.68
C ARG A 281 -16.96 2.57 0.79
N GLN A 282 -16.87 3.80 1.28
CA GLN A 282 -16.76 4.13 2.69
C GLN A 282 -17.69 5.32 3.03
N GLY A 283 -18.08 5.43 4.29
CA GLY A 283 -18.81 6.57 4.84
C GLY A 283 -17.92 7.74 5.27
N ALA A 284 -18.55 8.73 5.88
CA ALA A 284 -17.89 9.91 6.42
C ALA A 284 -17.17 9.64 7.76
N GLU A 285 -17.76 8.79 8.59
CA GLU A 285 -17.43 8.58 10.00
C GLU A 285 -17.21 7.10 10.36
N GLU A 286 -16.64 6.86 11.54
CA GLU A 286 -16.51 5.51 12.10
C GLU A 286 -17.91 4.96 12.45
N PRO A 287 -18.15 3.63 12.34
CA PRO A 287 -17.18 2.59 11.96
C PRO A 287 -17.08 2.39 10.43
N TRP A 288 -17.75 3.19 9.62
CA TRP A 288 -17.86 3.00 8.15
C TRP A 288 -16.72 3.63 7.34
N LYS A 289 -15.60 3.95 7.99
CA LYS A 289 -14.50 4.69 7.39
C LYS A 289 -13.25 3.84 7.25
N MET A 290 -12.58 3.95 6.10
CA MET A 290 -11.29 3.30 5.88
C MET A 290 -10.16 4.23 6.32
N SER A 291 -9.79 4.15 7.61
CA SER A 291 -8.72 5.00 8.15
C SER A 291 -7.34 4.66 7.57
N MET A 292 -6.55 5.71 7.28
CA MET A 292 -5.12 5.62 6.97
C MET A 292 -4.24 6.01 8.17
N SER A 293 -4.78 5.83 9.38
CA SER A 293 -4.10 6.19 10.63
C SER A 293 -4.01 5.01 11.57
N PHE A 294 -2.78 4.55 11.83
CA PHE A 294 -2.48 3.48 12.78
C PHE A 294 -3.13 3.69 14.14
N TYR A 295 -3.14 4.91 14.65
CA TYR A 295 -3.69 5.21 15.98
C TYR A 295 -5.21 5.11 16.02
N LYS A 296 -5.88 5.60 14.97
CA LYS A 296 -7.34 5.50 14.86
C LYS A 296 -7.76 4.05 14.70
N ASP A 297 -7.10 3.31 13.81
CA ASP A 297 -7.37 1.88 13.63
C ASP A 297 -7.03 1.07 14.88
N ARG A 298 -5.95 1.38 15.61
CA ARG A 298 -5.65 0.69 16.89
C ARG A 298 -6.78 0.88 17.90
N LYS A 299 -7.39 2.07 17.96
CA LYS A 299 -8.56 2.32 18.82
C LYS A 299 -9.79 1.58 18.29
N ALA A 300 -10.10 1.71 16.99
CA ALA A 300 -11.29 1.12 16.38
C ALA A 300 -11.24 -0.41 16.39
N LEU A 301 -10.14 -1.01 15.96
CA LEU A 301 -9.93 -2.47 15.94
C LEU A 301 -9.50 -3.02 17.30
N GLY A 302 -9.27 -2.17 18.30
CA GLY A 302 -9.10 -2.56 19.71
C GLY A 302 -10.42 -2.57 20.49
N ALA A 303 -11.50 -1.99 19.95
CA ALA A 303 -12.81 -1.96 20.58
C ALA A 303 -13.41 -3.37 20.74
N ASP A 304 -14.52 -3.46 21.48
CA ASP A 304 -15.30 -4.69 21.58
C ASP A 304 -15.83 -5.12 20.20
N VAL A 305 -15.95 -6.42 20.02
CA VAL A 305 -16.49 -7.05 18.82
C VAL A 305 -18.02 -7.18 18.87
N ALA A 306 -18.63 -7.02 20.05
CA ALA A 306 -20.07 -7.02 20.27
C ALA A 306 -20.76 -5.70 19.84
N ASP A 307 -20.54 -5.28 18.59
CA ASP A 307 -21.10 -4.05 18.00
C ASP A 307 -22.49 -4.30 17.41
N PHE A 308 -23.50 -4.55 18.26
CA PHE A 308 -24.86 -4.90 17.81
C PHE A 308 -25.60 -3.78 17.09
N GLU A 309 -25.10 -2.54 17.16
CA GLU A 309 -25.62 -1.41 16.40
C GLU A 309 -25.30 -1.56 14.91
N ASN A 310 -24.09 -2.04 14.58
CA ASN A 310 -23.60 -2.10 13.20
C ASN A 310 -23.40 -3.52 12.68
N LEU A 311 -23.38 -4.53 13.56
CA LEU A 311 -23.17 -5.94 13.22
C LEU A 311 -24.43 -6.75 13.55
N ARG A 312 -24.86 -7.55 12.57
CA ARG A 312 -25.93 -8.53 12.77
C ARG A 312 -25.33 -9.91 12.90
N PHE A 313 -25.53 -10.52 14.07
CA PHE A 313 -25.14 -11.89 14.36
C PHE A 313 -26.32 -12.85 14.19
N LYS A 314 -26.10 -14.01 13.57
CA LYS A 314 -27.09 -15.10 13.52
C LYS A 314 -26.50 -16.39 14.07
N ARG A 315 -27.31 -17.12 14.83
CA ARG A 315 -26.97 -18.48 15.29
C ARG A 315 -27.32 -19.48 14.19
N ALA A 316 -26.73 -20.67 14.26
CA ALA A 316 -27.26 -21.80 13.48
C ALA A 316 -28.76 -21.95 13.80
N ALA A 317 -29.60 -22.15 12.79
CA ALA A 317 -30.91 -22.71 13.07
C ALA A 317 -30.68 -24.02 13.85
N SER A 318 -31.30 -24.16 15.04
CA SER A 318 -31.35 -25.46 15.69
C SER A 318 -31.86 -26.45 14.63
N PRO A 319 -31.20 -27.61 14.41
CA PRO A 319 -31.72 -28.59 13.48
C PRO A 319 -33.16 -28.84 13.92
N ALA A 320 -34.10 -28.55 13.01
CA ALA A 320 -35.52 -28.53 13.33
C ALA A 320 -35.84 -29.83 14.06
N GLY A 321 -36.09 -29.72 15.37
CA GLY A 321 -36.65 -30.80 16.13
C GLY A 321 -37.91 -31.22 15.40
N VAL A 322 -37.97 -32.49 15.01
CA VAL A 322 -39.19 -33.08 14.49
C VAL A 322 -40.31 -32.76 15.48
N GLY A 323 -41.20 -31.85 15.08
CA GLY A 323 -42.50 -31.58 15.71
C GLY A 323 -42.48 -30.80 17.02
N SER A 324 -42.80 -29.51 16.96
CA SER A 324 -44.06 -28.96 17.52
C SER A 324 -44.10 -27.45 17.33
N SER A 325 -45.19 -26.98 16.72
CA SER A 325 -45.57 -25.58 16.56
C SER A 325 -45.60 -24.81 17.88
N GLU A 326 -44.90 -23.67 17.96
CA GLU A 326 -45.42 -22.35 18.36
C GLU A 326 -44.26 -21.33 18.47
N GLY A 327 -44.53 -20.09 18.06
CA GLY A 327 -43.53 -19.10 17.69
C GLY A 327 -42.88 -18.31 18.83
N SER A 328 -41.77 -17.65 18.48
CA SER A 328 -41.37 -16.30 18.92
C SER A 328 -39.95 -16.02 18.42
N GLU A 329 -39.80 -15.14 17.43
CA GLU A 329 -38.53 -14.48 17.16
C GLU A 329 -38.19 -13.59 18.36
N ARG A 330 -37.06 -13.88 19.03
CA ARG A 330 -36.46 -12.96 20.01
C ARG A 330 -35.22 -12.31 19.41
N VAL A 331 -35.34 -11.02 19.13
CA VAL A 331 -34.21 -10.10 18.92
C VAL A 331 -33.72 -9.68 20.31
N GLU A 332 -32.48 -10.00 20.65
CA GLU A 332 -31.85 -9.47 21.86
C GLU A 332 -31.41 -8.02 21.62
N SER A 333 -32.13 -7.08 22.22
CA SER A 333 -31.68 -5.69 22.42
C SER A 333 -30.77 -5.61 23.65
N ALA A 334 -29.64 -4.94 23.54
CA ALA A 334 -28.67 -4.75 24.61
C ALA A 334 -29.27 -4.01 25.82
N VAL A 335 -29.31 -4.68 26.98
CA VAL A 335 -29.26 -4.05 28.31
C VAL A 335 -28.41 -4.95 29.21
N GLY A 336 -27.35 -4.38 29.78
CA GLY A 336 -26.43 -5.05 30.72
C GLY A 336 -25.11 -4.30 30.80
#